data_AF-A0A941P3D8-F1
#
_entry.id   AF-A0A941P3D8-F1
#
_cell.length_a   1.000
_cell.length_b   1.000
_cell.length_c   1.000
_cell.angle_alpha   90.00
_cell.angle_beta   90.00
_cell.angle_gamma   90.00
#
_symmetry.space_group_name_H-M   'P 1'
#
loop_
_entity.id
_entity.type
_entity.pdbx_description
1 polymer ?
#
loop_
_entity_poly.entity_id
_entity_poly.type
_entity_poly.pdbx_seq_one_letter_code
_entity_poly.pdbx_strand_id
1 'polypeptide(L)'
;MDGRLHLPVMTQTALGIIQPFRNLGGIFDLGWPFFQAAIDNWVEYSISRGRHCLIFVTYHFARGDTHRGCRGFHYDTEAAKAAAVKLKNQFQSVYGEHGAVMPIVCGIETDLDALILHGEDGRSIDLANAKESSQLELEEMLRSLYPTMPERIIRDLMPLVRGNIRHIAEIRATNRPIEEAEHKEWVIGVGRGFDWLHVINTAFIVGPFDPNLSVAIETAAKLLKNNIDEGRINADGVVLLTSGVYRDQAGPEYLLSKEKAMFLSKFALNIIKDKVPDLAPHLQILTGCTNLNTRKLEVIERVG
;
A
#
# COMPACT_ATOMS: atom_id res chain seq x y z
N MET A 1 -4.97 -1.89 2.37
CA MET A 1 -4.96 -3.11 3.19
C MET A 1 -4.85 -4.36 2.32
N ASP A 2 -5.60 -4.40 1.20
CA ASP A 2 -5.61 -5.51 0.23
C ASP A 2 -4.21 -6.03 -0.12
N GLY A 3 -4.02 -7.35 0.05
CA GLY A 3 -2.74 -8.04 -0.15
C GLY A 3 -2.32 -8.19 -1.61
N ARG A 4 -3.23 -7.93 -2.57
CA ARG A 4 -2.95 -7.99 -4.02
C ARG A 4 -2.24 -6.73 -4.52
N LEU A 5 -2.42 -5.61 -3.83
CA LEU A 5 -1.80 -4.35 -4.24
C LEU A 5 -0.32 -4.35 -3.87
N HIS A 6 0.56 -4.56 -4.86
CA HIS A 6 2.00 -4.54 -4.65
C HIS A 6 2.73 -3.80 -5.79
N LEU A 7 2.75 -2.47 -5.70
CA LEU A 7 3.24 -1.60 -6.78
C LEU A 7 4.66 -1.93 -7.28
N PRO A 8 5.65 -2.28 -6.44
CA PRO A 8 6.97 -2.70 -6.95
C PRO A 8 6.92 -3.96 -7.82
N VAL A 9 6.02 -4.90 -7.55
CA VAL A 9 5.84 -6.12 -8.38
C VAL A 9 5.15 -5.72 -9.67
N MET A 10 4.04 -4.99 -9.57
CA MET A 10 3.26 -4.50 -10.71
C MET A 10 4.07 -3.64 -11.67
N THR A 11 5.11 -2.97 -11.19
CA THR A 11 5.99 -2.08 -11.98
C THR A 11 7.38 -2.67 -12.21
N GLN A 12 7.61 -3.95 -11.85
CA GLN A 12 8.91 -4.63 -11.92
C GLN A 12 10.09 -3.80 -11.38
N THR A 13 9.84 -3.06 -10.30
CA THR A 13 10.78 -2.14 -9.69
C THR A 13 11.41 -2.78 -8.46
N ALA A 14 12.68 -2.48 -8.21
CA ALA A 14 13.37 -2.96 -7.03
C ALA A 14 12.60 -2.59 -5.74
N LEU A 15 12.50 -3.55 -4.81
CA LEU A 15 11.79 -3.36 -3.56
C LEU A 15 12.31 -2.13 -2.82
N GLY A 16 11.39 -1.46 -2.12
CA GLY A 16 11.58 -0.27 -1.29
C GLY A 16 12.13 0.98 -2.00
N ILE A 17 12.10 1.04 -3.33
CA ILE A 17 12.08 2.33 -4.05
C ILE A 17 10.74 3.01 -3.77
N ILE A 18 9.65 2.25 -3.84
CA ILE A 18 8.29 2.70 -3.52
C ILE A 18 8.01 2.38 -2.06
N GLN A 19 7.56 3.39 -1.30
CA GLN A 19 7.15 3.24 0.09
C GLN A 19 5.61 3.18 0.20
N PRO A 20 5.00 1.99 0.39
CA PRO A 20 3.56 1.87 0.56
C PRO A 20 3.05 2.42 1.90
N PHE A 21 1.94 3.14 1.83
CA PHE A 21 1.07 3.42 2.97
C PHE A 21 -0.23 2.66 2.73
N ARG A 22 -0.70 1.91 3.73
CA ARG A 22 -1.86 1.02 3.58
C ARG A 22 -2.86 1.29 4.69
N ASN A 23 -4.09 1.58 4.30
CA ASN A 23 -5.25 1.61 5.19
C ASN A 23 -6.42 0.83 4.57
N LEU A 24 -7.49 0.59 5.33
CA LEU A 24 -8.73 0.03 4.80
C LEU A 24 -9.27 0.95 3.70
N GLY A 25 -9.62 0.36 2.55
CA GLY A 25 -10.10 1.11 1.38
C GLY A 25 -9.09 2.05 0.72
N GLY A 26 -7.88 2.22 1.26
CA GLY A 26 -7.02 3.34 0.85
C GLY A 26 -7.56 4.69 1.32
N ILE A 27 -8.40 4.68 2.36
CA ILE A 27 -8.95 5.89 2.96
C ILE A 27 -7.87 6.51 3.84
N PHE A 28 -7.50 7.75 3.58
CA PHE A 28 -6.61 8.52 4.44
C PHE A 28 -7.14 9.94 4.54
N ASP A 29 -6.74 10.64 5.60
CA ASP A 29 -7.02 12.06 5.76
C ASP A 29 -5.79 12.76 6.33
N LEU A 30 -5.26 13.77 5.63
CA LEU A 30 -4.12 14.55 6.13
C LEU A 30 -4.45 15.36 7.40
N GLY A 31 -5.72 15.47 7.79
CA GLY A 31 -6.10 15.98 9.10
C GLY A 31 -5.86 15.00 10.26
N TRP A 32 -5.63 13.70 9.98
CA TRP A 32 -5.32 12.72 11.01
C TRP A 32 -3.88 12.88 11.51
N PRO A 33 -3.64 13.21 12.79
CA PRO A 33 -2.31 13.63 13.27
C PRO A 33 -1.21 12.62 13.00
N PHE A 34 -1.48 11.32 13.18
CA PHE A 34 -0.44 10.31 12.98
C PHE A 34 -0.09 10.11 11.50
N PHE A 35 -1.09 10.12 10.61
CA PHE A 35 -0.83 10.00 9.18
C PHE A 35 -0.07 11.22 8.66
N GLN A 36 -0.50 12.42 9.06
CA GLN A 36 0.14 13.67 8.71
C GLN A 36 1.61 13.70 9.17
N ALA A 37 1.90 13.39 10.43
CA ALA A 37 3.27 13.35 10.94
C ALA A 37 4.15 12.30 10.23
N ALA A 38 3.55 11.16 9.82
CA ALA A 38 4.26 10.14 9.06
C ALA A 38 4.61 10.59 7.63
N ILE A 39 3.76 11.40 7.01
CA ILE A 39 4.00 12.02 5.70
C ILE A 39 5.05 13.13 5.83
N ASP A 40 4.92 14.04 6.80
CA ASP A 40 5.89 15.12 7.05
C ASP A 40 7.31 14.56 7.17
N ASN A 41 7.49 13.56 8.04
CA ASN A 41 8.80 12.95 8.25
C ASN A 41 9.38 12.36 6.95
N TRP A 42 8.54 11.80 6.08
CA TRP A 42 8.97 11.26 4.79
C TRP A 42 9.30 12.38 3.77
N VAL A 43 8.51 13.44 3.74
CA VAL A 43 8.72 14.61 2.88
C VAL A 43 10.00 15.34 3.29
N GLU A 44 10.17 15.66 4.57
CA GLU A 44 11.37 16.30 5.12
C GLU A 44 12.63 15.46 4.86
N TYR A 45 12.55 14.15 5.08
CA TYR A 45 13.65 13.23 4.76
C TYR A 45 14.04 13.27 3.27
N SER A 46 13.06 13.40 2.38
CA SER A 46 13.30 13.43 0.94
C SER A 46 13.86 14.78 0.47
N ILE A 47 13.25 15.88 0.93
CA ILE A 47 13.66 17.25 0.58
C ILE A 47 15.05 17.58 1.12
N SER A 48 15.36 17.18 2.36
CA SER A 48 16.70 17.36 2.95
C SER A 48 17.81 16.65 2.17
N ARG A 49 17.46 15.69 1.30
CA ARG A 49 18.36 14.99 0.38
C ARG A 49 18.32 15.56 -1.06
N GLY A 50 17.68 16.70 -1.28
CA GLY A 50 17.55 17.33 -2.59
C GLY A 50 16.66 16.57 -3.57
N ARG A 51 15.68 15.80 -3.05
CA ARG A 51 14.76 14.98 -3.84
C ARG A 51 13.36 15.57 -3.82
N HIS A 52 12.65 15.40 -4.93
CA HIS A 52 11.21 15.61 -5.01
C HIS A 52 10.48 14.36 -4.55
N CYS A 53 9.22 14.50 -4.18
CA CYS A 53 8.35 13.42 -3.76
C CYS A 53 7.25 13.19 -4.79
N LEU A 54 7.12 11.97 -5.31
CA LEU A 54 5.97 11.56 -6.11
C LEU A 54 5.06 10.69 -5.24
N ILE A 55 3.79 11.09 -5.11
CA ILE A 55 2.80 10.36 -4.32
C ILE A 55 1.76 9.76 -5.26
N PHE A 56 1.64 8.44 -5.24
CA PHE A 56 0.54 7.73 -5.88
C PHE A 56 -0.62 7.63 -4.89
N VAL A 57 -1.70 8.35 -5.15
CA VAL A 57 -2.95 8.20 -4.42
C VAL A 57 -3.80 7.17 -5.16
N THR A 58 -3.94 5.98 -4.56
CA THR A 58 -4.44 4.81 -5.27
C THR A 58 -5.87 4.44 -4.91
N TYR A 59 -6.65 4.04 -5.92
CA TYR A 59 -7.85 3.22 -5.75
C TYR A 59 -7.68 1.94 -6.56
N HIS A 60 -8.50 0.91 -6.30
CA HIS A 60 -8.44 -0.33 -7.07
C HIS A 60 -9.81 -0.92 -7.35
N PHE A 61 -9.88 -1.73 -8.40
CA PHE A 61 -11.06 -2.45 -8.85
C PHE A 61 -10.64 -3.68 -9.66
N ALA A 62 -11.58 -4.56 -9.99
CA ALA A 62 -11.37 -5.70 -10.88
C ALA A 62 -12.36 -5.62 -12.04
N ARG A 63 -11.90 -5.78 -13.28
CA ARG A 63 -12.78 -5.73 -14.47
C ARG A 63 -13.67 -6.97 -14.61
N GLY A 64 -13.12 -8.14 -14.29
CA GLY A 64 -13.78 -9.42 -14.51
C GLY A 64 -14.86 -9.75 -13.47
N ASP A 65 -14.80 -9.15 -12.28
CA ASP A 65 -15.88 -9.26 -11.28
C ASP A 65 -15.81 -8.08 -10.30
N THR A 66 -16.90 -7.34 -10.19
CA THR A 66 -17.00 -6.19 -9.27
C THR A 66 -16.80 -6.60 -7.81
N HIS A 67 -17.21 -7.80 -7.40
CA HIS A 67 -17.04 -8.29 -6.03
C HIS A 67 -15.59 -8.59 -5.66
N ARG A 68 -14.68 -8.63 -6.65
CA ARG A 68 -13.23 -8.70 -6.44
C ARG A 68 -12.58 -7.31 -6.31
N GLY A 69 -13.36 -6.22 -6.40
CA GLY A 69 -12.90 -4.85 -6.21
C GLY A 69 -12.76 -4.42 -4.75
N CYS A 70 -12.67 -3.12 -4.51
CA CYS A 70 -12.40 -2.57 -3.18
C CYS A 70 -13.58 -2.74 -2.21
N ARG A 71 -13.49 -3.73 -1.32
CA ARG A 71 -14.48 -3.95 -0.25
C ARG A 71 -14.63 -2.76 0.70
N GLY A 72 -13.57 -1.97 0.90
CA GLY A 72 -13.61 -0.76 1.75
C GLY A 72 -14.53 0.34 1.22
N PHE A 73 -14.94 0.25 -0.06
CA PHE A 73 -15.94 1.11 -0.68
C PHE A 73 -17.15 0.31 -1.18
N HIS A 74 -17.41 -0.86 -0.58
CA HIS A 74 -18.53 -1.73 -0.99
C HIS A 74 -18.54 -2.06 -2.50
N TYR A 75 -17.35 -2.22 -3.09
CA TYR A 75 -17.16 -2.50 -4.51
C TYR A 75 -17.56 -1.35 -5.46
N ASP A 76 -17.85 -0.16 -4.92
CA ASP A 76 -18.10 1.05 -5.69
C ASP A 76 -16.77 1.67 -6.13
N THR A 77 -16.46 1.50 -7.42
CA THR A 77 -15.23 2.00 -8.03
C THR A 77 -15.22 3.54 -8.12
N GLU A 78 -16.37 4.16 -8.35
CA GLU A 78 -16.44 5.62 -8.47
C GLU A 78 -16.33 6.29 -7.11
N ALA A 79 -16.91 5.70 -6.05
CA ALA A 79 -16.70 6.16 -4.69
C ALA A 79 -15.22 6.05 -4.27
N ALA A 80 -14.56 4.93 -4.60
CA ALA A 80 -13.14 4.73 -4.32
C ALA A 80 -12.26 5.76 -5.06
N LYS A 81 -12.55 5.99 -6.35
CA LYS A 81 -11.87 7.00 -7.16
C LYS A 81 -12.10 8.43 -6.62
N ALA A 82 -13.33 8.77 -6.24
CA ALA A 82 -13.66 10.07 -5.67
C ALA A 82 -12.88 10.33 -4.37
N ALA A 83 -12.75 9.32 -3.51
CA ALA A 83 -11.93 9.41 -2.30
C ALA A 83 -10.44 9.61 -2.62
N ALA A 84 -9.90 8.92 -3.63
CA ALA A 84 -8.52 9.11 -4.09
C ALA A 84 -8.29 10.55 -4.61
N VAL A 85 -9.23 11.09 -5.40
CA VAL A 85 -9.17 12.50 -5.84
C VAL A 85 -9.21 13.47 -4.67
N LYS A 86 -10.08 13.23 -3.68
CA LYS A 86 -10.16 14.06 -2.47
C LYS A 86 -8.83 14.10 -1.72
N LEU A 87 -8.21 12.94 -1.51
CA LEU A 87 -6.91 12.86 -0.82
C LEU A 87 -5.78 13.51 -1.63
N LYS A 88 -5.76 13.32 -2.97
CA LYS A 88 -4.82 14.02 -3.86
C LYS A 88 -4.95 15.55 -3.71
N ASN A 89 -6.16 16.07 -3.61
CA ASN A 89 -6.39 17.51 -3.39
C ASN A 89 -5.88 17.98 -2.01
N GLN A 90 -5.98 17.15 -0.96
CA GLN A 90 -5.35 17.47 0.33
C GLN A 90 -3.83 17.57 0.19
N PHE A 91 -3.19 16.61 -0.48
CA PHE A 91 -1.74 16.67 -0.72
C PHE A 91 -1.33 17.90 -1.52
N GLN A 92 -2.09 18.27 -2.55
CA GLN A 92 -1.81 19.48 -3.34
C GLN A 92 -1.94 20.75 -2.49
N SER A 93 -2.98 20.83 -1.65
CA SER A 93 -3.21 21.99 -0.76
C SER A 93 -2.11 22.15 0.27
N VAL A 94 -1.61 21.04 0.84
CA VAL A 94 -0.62 21.08 1.93
C VAL A 94 0.82 21.18 1.42
N TYR A 95 1.17 20.46 0.35
CA TYR A 95 2.56 20.31 -0.09
C TYR A 95 2.83 20.74 -1.55
N GLY A 96 1.79 21.07 -2.33
CA GLY A 96 1.90 21.29 -3.77
C GLY A 96 2.40 22.69 -4.18
N GLU A 97 2.13 23.73 -3.37
CA GLU A 97 2.43 25.13 -3.73
C GLU A 97 3.93 25.41 -3.95
N HIS A 98 4.80 24.66 -3.28
CA HIS A 98 6.25 24.78 -3.40
C HIS A 98 6.90 23.70 -4.27
N GLY A 99 6.09 22.91 -5.00
CA GLY A 99 6.52 21.97 -6.02
C GLY A 99 7.32 20.75 -5.55
N ALA A 100 7.60 20.63 -4.24
CA ALA A 100 8.42 19.55 -3.70
C ALA A 100 7.68 18.19 -3.64
N VAL A 101 6.35 18.21 -3.61
CA VAL A 101 5.50 17.01 -3.57
C VAL A 101 4.49 17.06 -4.72
N MET A 102 4.50 16.01 -5.54
CA MET A 102 3.65 15.84 -6.71
C MET A 102 2.71 14.66 -6.48
N PRO A 103 1.45 14.87 -6.04
CA PRO A 103 0.48 13.80 -5.91
C PRO A 103 -0.26 13.56 -7.23
N ILE A 104 -0.33 12.29 -7.64
CA ILE A 104 -1.14 11.83 -8.78
C ILE A 104 -2.16 10.80 -8.31
N VAL A 105 -3.32 10.79 -8.97
CA VAL A 105 -4.28 9.69 -8.78
C VAL A 105 -3.89 8.55 -9.71
N CYS A 106 -3.88 7.33 -9.17
CA CYS A 106 -3.57 6.12 -9.91
C CYS A 106 -4.61 5.04 -9.62
N GLY A 107 -5.36 4.63 -10.63
CA GLY A 107 -6.19 3.42 -10.54
C GLY A 107 -5.31 2.18 -10.64
N ILE A 108 -5.71 1.10 -9.97
CA ILE A 108 -5.11 -0.22 -10.10
C ILE A 108 -6.21 -1.20 -10.48
N GLU A 109 -6.14 -1.75 -11.69
CA GLU A 109 -7.01 -2.83 -12.14
C GLU A 109 -6.35 -4.17 -11.80
N THR A 110 -6.95 -4.93 -10.89
CA THR A 110 -6.29 -6.06 -10.23
C THR A 110 -6.27 -7.36 -11.05
N ASP A 111 -7.00 -7.46 -12.16
CA ASP A 111 -6.96 -8.66 -12.99
C ASP A 111 -5.70 -8.71 -13.84
N LEU A 112 -5.27 -7.57 -14.36
CA LEU A 112 -4.05 -7.43 -15.15
C LEU A 112 -2.91 -6.72 -14.40
N ASP A 113 -3.10 -6.38 -13.13
CA ASP A 113 -2.21 -5.50 -12.37
C ASP A 113 -1.93 -4.17 -13.09
N ALA A 114 -2.92 -3.69 -13.86
CA ALA A 114 -2.72 -2.55 -14.76
C ALA A 114 -2.93 -1.22 -14.03
N LEU A 115 -2.01 -0.27 -14.24
CA LEU A 115 -2.14 1.08 -13.71
C LEU A 115 -2.97 1.97 -14.65
N ILE A 116 -3.78 2.82 -14.04
CA ILE A 116 -4.53 3.88 -14.73
C ILE A 116 -4.02 5.22 -14.21
N LEU A 117 -3.27 5.94 -15.03
CA LEU A 117 -2.69 7.22 -14.68
C LEU A 117 -3.68 8.34 -14.96
N HIS A 118 -4.04 9.12 -13.94
CA HIS A 118 -4.93 10.29 -14.11
C HIS A 118 -4.07 11.54 -14.25
N GLY A 119 -4.32 12.29 -15.32
CA GLY A 119 -3.60 13.51 -15.68
C GLY A 119 -4.15 14.77 -15.04
N GLU A 120 -3.46 15.88 -15.30
CA GLU A 120 -3.82 17.20 -14.75
C GLU A 120 -5.07 17.79 -15.39
N ASP A 121 -5.38 17.41 -16.63
CA ASP A 121 -6.51 17.91 -17.42
C ASP A 121 -7.76 17.01 -17.35
N GLY A 122 -7.77 16.05 -16.42
CA GLY A 122 -8.86 15.11 -16.24
C GLY A 122 -8.85 13.93 -17.22
N ARG A 123 -7.92 13.88 -18.19
CA ARG A 123 -7.70 12.66 -18.97
C ARG A 123 -7.12 11.56 -18.08
N SER A 124 -7.33 10.32 -18.48
CA SER A 124 -6.66 9.18 -17.87
C SER A 124 -6.13 8.23 -18.93
N ILE A 125 -5.02 7.57 -18.62
CA ILE A 125 -4.36 6.60 -19.50
C ILE A 125 -4.34 5.27 -18.78
N ASP A 126 -5.04 4.31 -19.35
CA ASP A 126 -5.06 2.92 -18.92
C ASP A 126 -3.92 2.15 -19.59
N LEU A 127 -2.91 1.76 -18.80
CA LEU A 127 -1.72 1.09 -19.32
C LEU A 127 -2.02 -0.31 -19.87
N ALA A 128 -3.19 -0.90 -19.56
CA ALA A 128 -3.62 -2.14 -20.22
C ALA A 128 -3.79 -1.98 -21.74
N ASN A 129 -4.06 -0.77 -22.22
CA ASN A 129 -4.24 -0.45 -23.63
C ASN A 129 -2.96 0.11 -24.28
N ALA A 130 -1.92 0.36 -23.48
CA ALA A 130 -0.64 0.79 -23.99
C ALA A 130 0.06 -0.38 -24.69
N LYS A 131 0.64 -0.10 -25.86
CA LYS A 131 1.55 -1.03 -26.53
C LYS A 131 2.97 -0.79 -26.01
N GLU A 132 3.84 -1.75 -26.25
CA GLU A 132 5.27 -1.50 -26.08
C GLU A 132 5.69 -0.43 -27.08
N SER A 133 5.99 0.75 -26.55
CA SER A 133 6.33 1.96 -27.30
C SER A 133 7.79 2.32 -27.08
N SER A 134 8.33 3.12 -27.99
CA SER A 134 9.65 3.71 -27.82
C SER A 134 9.71 4.59 -26.57
N GLN A 135 10.91 4.81 -26.04
CA GLN A 135 11.11 5.69 -24.90
C GLN A 135 10.56 7.10 -25.15
N LEU A 136 10.76 7.62 -26.37
CA LEU A 136 10.32 8.96 -26.76
C LEU A 136 8.79 9.10 -26.71
N GLU A 137 8.06 8.13 -27.26
CA GLU A 137 6.59 8.14 -27.26
C GLU A 137 6.00 8.08 -25.85
N LEU A 138 6.59 7.26 -24.96
CA LEU A 138 6.15 7.18 -23.56
C LEU A 138 6.43 8.49 -22.81
N GLU A 139 7.58 9.11 -23.07
CA GLU A 139 7.93 10.39 -22.48
C GLU A 139 7.00 11.51 -22.95
N GLU A 140 6.70 11.58 -24.25
CA GLU A 140 5.73 12.52 -24.83
C GLU A 140 4.32 12.32 -24.23
N MET A 141 3.89 11.07 -24.07
CA MET A 141 2.63 10.72 -23.43
C MET A 141 2.58 11.22 -21.98
N LEU A 142 3.63 11.00 -21.18
CA LEU A 142 3.69 11.45 -19.78
C LEU A 142 3.74 12.98 -19.67
N ARG A 143 4.48 13.66 -20.54
CA ARG A 143 4.51 15.14 -20.59
C ARG A 143 3.16 15.74 -20.98
N SER A 144 2.46 15.09 -21.90
CA SER A 144 1.10 15.49 -22.27
C SER A 144 0.13 15.29 -21.11
N LEU A 145 0.28 14.21 -20.34
CA LEU A 145 -0.59 13.89 -19.20
C LEU A 145 -0.32 14.77 -17.98
N TYR A 146 0.94 15.17 -17.79
CA TYR A 146 1.45 15.95 -16.65
C TYR A 146 2.27 17.18 -17.10
N PRO A 147 1.64 18.20 -17.72
CA PRO A 147 2.36 19.33 -18.29
C PRO A 147 3.09 20.20 -17.27
N THR A 148 2.66 20.21 -15.99
CA THR A 148 3.34 20.97 -14.93
C THR A 148 4.35 20.15 -14.13
N MET A 149 4.43 18.84 -14.37
CA MET A 149 5.33 17.96 -13.63
C MET A 149 6.80 18.20 -14.03
N PRO A 150 7.71 18.36 -13.05
CA PRO A 150 9.12 18.59 -13.34
C PRO A 150 9.74 17.43 -14.13
N GLU A 151 10.65 17.80 -15.04
CA GLU A 151 11.43 16.87 -15.88
C GLU A 151 11.96 15.65 -15.13
N ARG A 152 12.51 15.89 -13.95
CA ARG A 152 13.10 14.83 -13.11
C ARG A 152 12.05 13.81 -12.68
N ILE A 153 10.85 14.26 -12.30
CA ILE A 153 9.78 13.36 -11.89
C ILE A 153 9.26 12.54 -13.06
N ILE A 154 9.16 13.14 -14.27
CA ILE A 154 8.81 12.39 -15.48
C ILE A 154 9.82 11.25 -15.73
N ARG A 155 11.12 11.53 -15.59
CA ARG A 155 12.17 10.52 -15.72
C ARG A 155 12.09 9.42 -14.65
N ASP A 156 11.73 9.77 -13.42
CA ASP A 156 11.57 8.82 -12.32
C ASP A 156 10.29 7.97 -12.47
N LEU A 157 9.22 8.52 -13.07
CA LEU A 157 7.96 7.84 -13.36
C LEU A 157 8.08 6.86 -14.54
N MET A 158 8.85 7.22 -15.57
CA MET A 158 9.02 6.42 -16.79
C MET A 158 9.39 4.94 -16.56
N PRO A 159 10.37 4.56 -15.70
CA PRO A 159 10.68 3.15 -15.45
C PRO A 159 9.50 2.40 -14.82
N LEU A 160 8.69 3.05 -13.97
CA LEU A 160 7.51 2.42 -13.36
C LEU A 160 6.44 2.10 -14.41
N VAL A 161 6.19 3.04 -15.32
CA VAL A 161 5.23 2.88 -16.43
C VAL A 161 5.67 1.78 -17.38
N ARG A 162 6.94 1.79 -17.79
CA ARG A 162 7.51 0.75 -18.66
C ARG A 162 7.46 -0.63 -18.01
N GLY A 163 7.80 -0.71 -16.72
CA GLY A 163 7.73 -1.95 -15.97
C GLY A 163 6.30 -2.49 -15.87
N ASN A 164 5.30 -1.61 -15.70
CA ASN A 164 3.90 -2.03 -15.67
C ASN A 164 3.40 -2.53 -17.02
N ILE A 165 3.74 -1.85 -18.13
CA ILE A 165 3.41 -2.32 -19.48
C ILE A 165 3.99 -3.72 -19.73
N ARG A 166 5.24 -3.97 -19.31
CA ARG A 166 5.86 -5.30 -19.44
C ARG A 166 5.15 -6.34 -18.58
N HIS A 167 4.89 -6.02 -17.32
CA HIS A 167 4.19 -6.90 -16.38
C HIS A 167 2.80 -7.31 -16.87
N ILE A 168 2.04 -6.37 -17.43
CA ILE A 168 0.73 -6.64 -18.06
C ILE A 168 0.89 -7.64 -19.21
N ALA A 169 1.90 -7.46 -20.06
CA ALA A 169 2.17 -8.36 -21.17
C ALA A 169 2.53 -9.78 -20.68
N GLU A 170 3.30 -9.90 -19.60
CA GLU A 170 3.62 -11.17 -18.94
C GLU A 170 2.36 -11.86 -18.39
N ILE A 171 1.50 -11.15 -17.64
CA ILE A 171 0.24 -11.71 -17.11
C ILE A 171 -0.64 -12.25 -18.24
N ARG A 172 -0.77 -11.49 -19.34
CA ARG A 172 -1.53 -11.91 -20.52
C ARG A 172 -0.95 -13.18 -21.15
N ALA A 173 0.37 -13.30 -21.21
CA ALA A 173 1.04 -14.46 -21.78
C ALA A 173 0.92 -15.71 -20.89
N THR A 174 0.92 -15.54 -19.56
CA THR A 174 0.84 -16.67 -18.61
C THR A 174 -0.58 -17.20 -18.39
N ASN A 175 -1.61 -16.50 -18.90
CA ASN A 175 -3.02 -16.81 -18.67
C ASN A 175 -3.32 -17.10 -17.18
N ARG A 176 -2.86 -16.18 -16.32
CA ARG A 176 -2.83 -16.35 -14.86
C ARG A 176 -4.19 -16.82 -14.33
N PRO A 177 -4.28 -17.95 -13.61
CA PRO A 177 -5.55 -18.44 -13.08
C PRO A 177 -6.17 -17.42 -12.12
N ILE A 178 -7.49 -17.23 -12.23
CA ILE A 178 -8.28 -16.35 -11.34
C ILE A 178 -8.15 -16.77 -9.86
N GLU A 179 -7.79 -18.03 -9.59
CA GLU A 179 -7.55 -18.58 -8.25
C GLU A 179 -6.34 -17.96 -7.52
N GLU A 180 -5.46 -17.24 -8.22
CA GLU A 180 -4.43 -16.36 -7.62
C GLU A 180 -4.99 -14.95 -7.27
N ALA A 181 -6.18 -14.60 -7.77
CA ALA A 181 -6.87 -13.36 -7.47
C ALA A 181 -7.76 -13.44 -6.21
N GLU A 182 -7.90 -14.64 -5.61
CA GLU A 182 -8.60 -14.84 -4.34
C GLU A 182 -7.71 -14.54 -3.13
N HIS A 183 -8.31 -13.98 -2.09
CA HIS A 183 -7.65 -13.67 -0.81
C HIS A 183 -7.20 -14.95 -0.09
N LYS A 184 -5.89 -15.11 0.11
CA LYS A 184 -5.24 -16.22 0.81
C LYS A 184 -4.26 -15.74 1.89
N GLU A 185 -4.43 -14.49 2.34
CA GLU A 185 -3.62 -13.89 3.39
C GLU A 185 -3.75 -14.69 4.69
N TRP A 186 -2.60 -14.98 5.32
CA TRP A 186 -2.47 -15.74 6.57
C TRP A 186 -1.78 -14.93 7.68
N VAL A 187 -1.35 -13.70 7.36
CA VAL A 187 -0.73 -12.76 8.29
C VAL A 187 -1.62 -11.52 8.45
N ILE A 188 -1.80 -11.05 9.68
CA ILE A 188 -2.29 -9.70 9.96
C ILE A 188 -1.09 -8.83 10.33
N GLY A 189 -0.73 -7.90 9.45
CA GLY A 189 0.34 -6.93 9.68
C GLY A 189 -0.21 -5.64 10.28
N VAL A 190 0.10 -5.29 11.52
CA VAL A 190 -0.34 -4.03 12.15
C VAL A 190 0.84 -3.09 12.40
N GLY A 191 0.79 -1.89 11.85
CA GLY A 191 1.88 -0.90 11.98
C GLY A 191 2.48 -0.48 10.66
N ARG A 192 3.82 -0.37 10.59
CA ARG A 192 4.56 0.15 9.43
C ARG A 192 5.80 -0.69 9.11
N GLY A 193 6.35 -0.51 7.91
CA GLY A 193 7.64 -1.11 7.52
C GLY A 193 7.51 -2.57 7.08
N PHE A 194 6.42 -2.90 6.40
CA PHE A 194 6.19 -4.21 5.79
C PHE A 194 6.62 -4.25 4.32
N ASP A 195 7.47 -3.32 3.88
CA ASP A 195 7.88 -3.17 2.47
C ASP A 195 8.66 -4.40 1.95
N TRP A 196 9.19 -5.20 2.87
CA TRP A 196 9.87 -6.46 2.58
C TRP A 196 8.89 -7.63 2.41
N LEU A 197 7.63 -7.50 2.85
CA LEU A 197 6.59 -8.52 2.75
C LEU A 197 5.91 -8.42 1.38
N HIS A 198 6.64 -8.89 0.36
CA HIS A 198 6.35 -8.64 -1.05
C HIS A 198 5.55 -9.74 -1.76
N VAL A 199 5.29 -10.85 -1.06
CA VAL A 199 4.53 -11.96 -1.61
C VAL A 199 3.04 -11.61 -1.55
N ILE A 200 2.40 -11.58 -2.72
CA ILE A 200 0.96 -11.34 -2.87
C ILE A 200 0.18 -12.36 -2.03
N ASN A 201 -0.98 -11.95 -1.50
CA ASN A 201 -1.84 -12.80 -0.66
C ASN A 201 -1.12 -13.35 0.58
N THR A 202 -0.11 -12.66 1.11
CA THR A 202 0.53 -13.04 2.37
C THR A 202 -0.12 -12.36 3.57
N ALA A 203 -0.37 -11.06 3.48
CA ALA A 203 -0.79 -10.27 4.63
C ALA A 203 -1.86 -9.23 4.36
N PHE A 204 -2.82 -9.16 5.28
CA PHE A 204 -3.65 -7.97 5.45
C PHE A 204 -2.85 -6.93 6.24
N ILE A 205 -2.43 -5.85 5.57
CA ILE A 205 -1.63 -4.81 6.20
C ILE A 205 -2.52 -3.64 6.64
N VAL A 206 -2.58 -3.45 7.96
CA VAL A 206 -3.32 -2.41 8.67
C VAL A 206 -2.35 -1.35 9.19
N GLY A 207 -2.28 -0.21 8.49
CA GLY A 207 -1.52 0.94 8.95
C GLY A 207 -2.27 1.75 10.01
N PRO A 208 -1.59 2.34 11.00
CA PRO A 208 -2.21 3.17 12.05
C PRO A 208 -2.55 4.59 11.56
N PHE A 209 -3.16 4.67 10.37
CA PHE A 209 -3.44 5.92 9.66
C PHE A 209 -4.93 6.31 9.71
N ASP A 210 -5.71 5.58 10.50
CA ASP A 210 -7.15 5.77 10.69
C ASP A 210 -7.45 6.02 12.18
N PRO A 211 -8.33 6.98 12.53
CA PRO A 211 -8.87 7.07 13.88
C PRO A 211 -9.62 5.80 14.34
N ASN A 212 -10.20 5.03 13.41
CA ASN A 212 -10.92 3.79 13.67
C ASN A 212 -10.05 2.54 13.46
N LEU A 213 -8.79 2.59 13.91
CA LEU A 213 -7.84 1.47 13.77
C LEU A 213 -8.41 0.14 14.29
N SER A 214 -9.25 0.17 15.33
CA SER A 214 -9.92 -1.03 15.86
C SER A 214 -10.80 -1.73 14.83
N VAL A 215 -11.58 -0.98 14.05
CA VAL A 215 -12.46 -1.51 12.99
C VAL A 215 -11.63 -2.14 11.87
N ALA A 216 -10.50 -1.51 11.52
CA ALA A 216 -9.61 -2.04 10.50
C ALA A 216 -8.95 -3.36 10.95
N ILE A 217 -8.54 -3.45 12.22
CA ILE A 217 -8.00 -4.69 12.82
C ILE A 217 -9.08 -5.78 12.86
N GLU A 218 -10.28 -5.46 13.33
CA GLU A 218 -11.42 -6.39 13.35
C GLU A 218 -11.74 -6.90 11.94
N THR A 219 -11.74 -6.02 10.94
CA THR A 219 -12.01 -6.39 9.54
C THR A 219 -10.96 -7.36 9.02
N ALA A 220 -9.67 -7.07 9.23
CA ALA A 220 -8.57 -7.96 8.85
C ALA A 220 -8.68 -9.33 9.57
N ALA A 221 -9.04 -9.33 10.85
CA ALA A 221 -9.24 -10.55 11.63
C ALA A 221 -10.42 -11.40 11.12
N LYS A 222 -11.55 -10.78 10.79
CA LYS A 222 -12.69 -11.48 10.17
C LYS A 222 -12.33 -12.06 8.80
N LEU A 223 -11.59 -11.31 7.98
CA LEU A 223 -11.12 -11.80 6.68
C LEU A 223 -10.18 -13.00 6.84
N LEU A 224 -9.22 -12.93 7.77
CA LEU A 224 -8.33 -14.04 8.05
C LEU A 224 -9.09 -15.28 8.57
N LYS A 225 -10.04 -15.09 9.49
CA LYS A 225 -10.89 -16.19 9.98
C LYS A 225 -11.69 -16.82 8.85
N ASN A 226 -12.27 -16.03 7.96
CA ASN A 226 -13.00 -16.57 6.81
C ASN A 226 -12.10 -17.40 5.89
N ASN A 227 -10.84 -16.99 5.69
CA ASN A 227 -9.88 -17.79 4.92
C ASN A 227 -9.63 -19.17 5.57
N ILE A 228 -9.63 -19.26 6.91
CA ILE A 228 -9.55 -20.52 7.64
C ILE A 228 -10.83 -21.34 7.49
N ASP A 229 -11.99 -20.72 7.73
CA ASP A 229 -13.30 -21.39 7.73
C ASP A 229 -13.61 -22.00 6.35
N GLU A 230 -13.18 -21.35 5.27
CA GLU A 230 -13.31 -21.82 3.89
C GLU A 230 -12.21 -22.80 3.46
N GLY A 231 -11.27 -23.13 4.36
CA GLY A 231 -10.16 -24.06 4.07
C GLY A 231 -9.12 -23.52 3.10
N ARG A 232 -9.09 -22.20 2.84
CA ARG A 232 -8.11 -21.57 1.94
C ARG A 232 -6.71 -21.54 2.54
N ILE A 233 -6.62 -21.51 3.87
CA ILE A 233 -5.37 -21.56 4.64
C ILE A 233 -5.53 -22.49 5.85
N ASN A 234 -4.40 -22.99 6.38
CA ASN A 234 -4.41 -23.72 7.65
C ASN A 234 -4.55 -22.73 8.82
N ALA A 235 -5.37 -23.08 9.82
CA ALA A 235 -5.48 -22.34 11.07
C ALA A 235 -4.15 -22.35 11.84
N ASP A 236 -3.40 -23.45 11.77
CA ASP A 236 -2.11 -23.57 12.45
C ASP A 236 -1.06 -22.72 11.74
N GLY A 237 -0.55 -21.71 12.44
CA GLY A 237 0.55 -20.87 11.95
C GLY A 237 0.12 -19.54 11.34
N VAL A 238 -1.14 -19.10 11.54
CA VAL A 238 -1.50 -17.71 11.25
C VAL A 238 -0.78 -16.74 12.17
N VAL A 239 -0.36 -15.59 11.64
CA VAL A 239 0.54 -14.67 12.36
C VAL A 239 -0.11 -13.31 12.59
N LEU A 240 -0.08 -12.82 13.82
CA LEU A 240 -0.21 -11.40 14.12
C LEU A 240 1.18 -10.78 14.14
N LEU A 241 1.53 -10.07 13.06
CA LEU A 241 2.82 -9.40 12.91
C LEU A 241 2.64 -7.91 13.21
N THR A 242 3.37 -7.38 14.18
CA THR A 242 3.35 -5.94 14.49
C THR A 242 4.71 -5.30 14.33
N SER A 243 4.73 -4.08 13.77
CA SER A 243 5.98 -3.41 13.44
C SER A 243 5.92 -1.89 13.63
N GLY A 244 6.86 -1.38 14.44
CA GLY A 244 7.27 0.02 14.44
C GLY A 244 8.33 0.30 13.38
N VAL A 245 8.56 1.56 13.04
CA VAL A 245 9.61 1.96 12.08
C VAL A 245 10.56 2.98 12.66
N TYR A 246 11.82 2.91 12.25
CA TYR A 246 12.85 3.90 12.56
C TYR A 246 13.82 4.05 11.38
N ARG A 247 14.53 5.19 11.30
CA ARG A 247 15.66 5.39 10.38
C ARG A 247 16.98 5.44 11.12
N ASP A 248 16.99 6.16 12.24
CA ASP A 248 18.19 6.39 13.03
C ASP A 248 18.10 5.66 14.38
N GLN A 249 19.24 5.14 14.83
CA GLN A 249 19.40 4.61 16.17
C GLN A 249 19.78 5.71 17.17
N ALA A 250 20.31 6.83 16.68
CA ALA A 250 20.55 8.01 17.48
C ALA A 250 19.23 8.71 17.82
N GLY A 251 19.06 9.06 19.09
CA GLY A 251 17.88 9.74 19.58
C GLY A 251 16.69 8.80 19.89
N PRO A 252 15.48 9.36 20.04
CA PRO A 252 14.35 8.63 20.59
C PRO A 252 13.64 7.71 19.59
N GLU A 253 13.87 7.87 18.27
CA GLU A 253 13.10 7.19 17.21
C GLU A 253 13.14 5.66 17.35
N TYR A 254 14.33 5.11 17.55
CA TYR A 254 14.53 3.67 17.69
C TYR A 254 13.80 3.09 18.91
N LEU A 255 13.99 3.65 20.10
CA LEU A 255 13.31 3.17 21.30
C LEU A 255 11.79 3.38 21.22
N LEU A 256 11.35 4.51 20.67
CA LEU A 256 9.93 4.79 20.44
C LEU A 256 9.31 3.79 19.44
N SER A 257 10.07 3.33 18.44
CA SER A 257 9.60 2.31 17.50
C SER A 257 9.29 0.99 18.22
N LYS A 258 10.10 0.62 19.22
CA LYS A 258 9.86 -0.57 20.06
C LYS A 258 8.61 -0.44 20.91
N GLU A 259 8.43 0.70 21.57
CA GLU A 259 7.22 1.01 22.34
C GLU A 259 5.97 0.96 21.45
N LYS A 260 6.03 1.56 20.26
CA LYS A 260 4.93 1.51 19.28
C LYS A 260 4.61 0.08 18.86
N ALA A 261 5.62 -0.74 18.57
CA ALA A 261 5.41 -2.13 18.16
C ALA A 261 4.74 -2.95 19.28
N MET A 262 5.24 -2.85 20.51
CA MET A 262 4.68 -3.55 21.67
C MET A 262 3.25 -3.08 21.98
N PHE A 263 3.00 -1.77 21.90
CA PHE A 263 1.65 -1.22 22.06
C PHE A 263 0.70 -1.79 21.01
N LEU A 264 1.07 -1.75 19.72
CA LEU A 264 0.25 -2.25 18.62
C LEU A 264 -0.02 -3.75 18.76
N SER A 265 0.97 -4.53 19.20
CA SER A 265 0.82 -5.97 19.46
C SER A 265 -0.28 -6.25 20.49
N LYS A 266 -0.18 -5.63 21.67
CA LYS A 266 -1.17 -5.77 22.75
C LYS A 266 -2.54 -5.25 22.33
N PHE A 267 -2.58 -4.08 21.70
CA PHE A 267 -3.80 -3.44 21.25
C PHE A 267 -4.55 -4.31 20.23
N ALA A 268 -3.86 -4.78 19.19
CA ALA A 268 -4.45 -5.63 18.16
C ALA A 268 -4.91 -6.98 18.73
N LEU A 269 -4.10 -7.63 19.56
CA LEU A 269 -4.48 -8.89 20.19
C LEU A 269 -5.74 -8.74 21.06
N ASN A 270 -5.85 -7.66 21.82
CA ASN A 270 -7.04 -7.40 22.64
C ASN A 270 -8.30 -7.22 21.79
N ILE A 271 -8.21 -6.48 20.69
CA ILE A 271 -9.33 -6.33 19.75
C ILE A 271 -9.72 -7.68 19.16
N ILE A 272 -8.74 -8.51 18.75
CA ILE A 272 -9.03 -9.83 18.18
C ILE A 272 -9.70 -10.74 19.22
N LYS A 273 -9.20 -10.76 20.45
CA LYS A 273 -9.81 -11.54 21.55
C LYS A 273 -11.25 -11.12 21.84
N ASP A 274 -11.57 -9.83 21.74
CA ASP A 274 -12.92 -9.30 22.00
C ASP A 274 -13.87 -9.51 20.81
N LYS A 275 -13.41 -9.26 19.58
CA LYS A 275 -14.26 -9.19 18.38
C LYS A 275 -14.27 -10.45 17.53
N VAL A 276 -13.19 -11.24 17.57
CA VAL A 276 -13.01 -12.48 16.79
C VAL A 276 -12.34 -13.54 17.68
N PRO A 277 -12.96 -13.91 18.82
CA PRO A 277 -12.31 -14.73 19.85
C PRO A 277 -11.80 -16.07 19.32
N ASP A 278 -12.51 -16.68 18.38
CA ASP A 278 -12.16 -17.98 17.80
C ASP A 278 -10.85 -17.96 17.02
N LEU A 279 -10.40 -16.80 16.54
CA LEU A 279 -9.12 -16.67 15.84
C LEU A 279 -7.94 -16.63 16.82
N ALA A 280 -8.14 -16.10 18.04
CA ALA A 280 -7.06 -15.82 18.98
C ALA A 280 -6.20 -17.04 19.38
N PRO A 281 -6.77 -18.26 19.58
CA PRO A 281 -5.98 -19.46 19.89
C PRO A 281 -5.01 -19.88 18.79
N HIS A 282 -5.26 -19.47 17.55
CA HIS A 282 -4.46 -19.84 16.38
C HIS A 282 -3.30 -18.86 16.10
N LEU A 283 -3.31 -17.69 16.72
CA LEU A 283 -2.36 -16.61 16.43
C LEU A 283 -0.97 -16.87 17.03
N GLN A 284 0.01 -16.93 16.14
CA GLN A 284 1.42 -16.74 16.47
C GLN A 284 1.72 -15.24 16.47
N ILE A 285 2.27 -14.71 17.56
CA ILE A 285 2.57 -13.28 17.70
C ILE A 285 4.03 -13.04 17.34
N LEU A 286 4.26 -12.11 16.41
CA LEU A 286 5.60 -11.63 16.06
C LEU A 286 5.63 -10.10 16.16
N THR A 287 6.38 -9.58 17.12
CA THR A 287 6.51 -8.13 17.35
C THR A 287 7.92 -7.70 16.99
N GLY A 288 8.07 -6.63 16.20
CA GLY A 288 9.38 -6.16 15.77
C GLY A 288 9.44 -4.68 15.38
N CYS A 289 10.61 -4.25 14.92
CA CYS A 289 10.85 -2.91 14.38
C CYS A 289 11.59 -2.99 13.07
N THR A 290 11.11 -2.28 12.05
CA THR A 290 11.77 -2.22 10.74
C THR A 290 12.63 -0.96 10.63
N ASN A 291 13.90 -1.15 10.29
CA ASN A 291 14.76 -0.06 9.87
C ASN A 291 14.38 0.37 8.43
N LEU A 292 13.95 1.61 8.22
CA LEU A 292 13.50 2.09 6.91
C LEU A 292 14.64 2.26 5.88
N ASN A 293 15.89 2.34 6.31
CA ASN A 293 17.04 2.47 5.41
C ASN A 293 17.48 1.10 4.88
N THR A 294 17.44 0.06 5.72
CA THR A 294 17.91 -1.30 5.36
C THR A 294 16.78 -2.29 5.12
N ARG A 295 15.56 -1.95 5.55
CA ARG A 295 14.35 -2.79 5.56
C ARG A 295 14.47 -4.04 6.42
N LYS A 296 15.49 -4.10 7.28
CA LYS A 296 15.68 -5.20 8.22
C LYS A 296 14.68 -5.10 9.35
N LEU A 297 13.94 -6.19 9.58
CA LEU A 297 13.13 -6.38 10.78
C LEU A 297 14.01 -6.85 11.93
N GLU A 298 14.00 -6.10 13.03
CA GLU A 298 14.49 -6.55 14.33
C GLU A 298 13.33 -7.14 15.12
N VAL A 299 13.44 -8.41 15.50
CA VAL A 299 12.42 -9.08 16.32
C VAL A 299 12.61 -8.67 17.79
N ILE A 300 11.53 -8.22 18.43
CA ILE A 300 11.46 -7.88 19.85
C ILE A 300 10.87 -9.05 20.64
N GLU A 301 9.79 -9.64 20.13
CA GLU A 301 9.04 -10.70 20.79
C GLU A 301 8.50 -11.69 19.77
N ARG A 302 8.53 -12.98 20.14
CA ARG A 302 7.87 -14.07 19.42
C ARG A 302 7.17 -14.96 20.42
N VAL A 303 5.85 -15.07 20.33
CA VAL A 303 5.01 -15.90 21.21
C VAL A 303 4.14 -16.79 20.35
N GLY A 304 3.99 -18.04 20.73
CA GLY A 304 3.23 -19.04 19.99
C GLY A 304 2.35 -19.91 20.87
#